data_AF-A0A3L7Q2Y1-F1
#
_entry.id   AF-A0A3L7Q2Y1-F1
#
_cell.length_a   1.000
_cell.length_b   1.000
_cell.length_c   1.000
_cell.angle_alpha   90.00
_cell.angle_beta   90.00
_cell.angle_gamma   90.00
#
_symmetry.space_group_name_H-M   'P 1'
#
loop_
_entity.id
_entity.type
_entity.pdbx_description
1 polymer ?
#
loop_
_entity_poly.entity_id
_entity_poly.type
_entity_poly.pdbx_seq_one_letter_code
_entity_poly.pdbx_strand_id
1 'polypeptide(L)'
;MQALNKWWIPAGLVASLACVVAVAQKPDTRKTEPVAETPVEKPKAAKPYSLESFMRKKLDASSKILEGLCQEDAALVKAGAEELSAMSRVEIWNVMLDAEYRQHSIEFRDNAARVAEAAEAGQFDKAALRWFDVTMSCLDCHDHVRKERAARKTEASEPDANEEKSQSEKSKPDK
;
A
#
# COMPACT_ATOMS: atom_id res chain seq x y z
N MET A 1 17.74 -48.46 54.49
CA MET A 1 17.95 -49.27 53.26
C MET A 1 17.75 -48.32 52.08
N GLN A 2 18.85 -47.84 51.49
CA GLN A 2 19.26 -48.07 50.08
C GLN A 2 18.35 -47.34 49.06
N ALA A 3 18.79 -46.52 48.11
CA ALA A 3 20.09 -46.02 47.64
C ALA A 3 19.79 -44.74 46.83
N LEU A 4 20.46 -43.61 47.08
CA LEU A 4 21.56 -43.08 46.25
C LEU A 4 21.36 -43.24 44.72
N ASN A 5 21.07 -42.13 44.04
CA ASN A 5 21.78 -41.83 42.79
C ASN A 5 21.96 -40.31 42.62
N LYS A 6 23.13 -39.86 43.09
CA LYS A 6 23.74 -38.57 42.82
C LYS A 6 24.32 -38.63 41.42
N TRP A 7 23.84 -37.79 40.50
CA TRP A 7 24.59 -37.48 39.29
C TRP A 7 25.18 -36.08 39.40
N TRP A 8 26.49 -36.08 39.53
CA TRP A 8 27.40 -34.97 39.67
C TRP A 8 27.80 -34.57 38.26
N ILE A 9 27.42 -33.37 37.79
CA ILE A 9 27.99 -32.80 36.56
C ILE A 9 29.17 -31.92 37.00
N PRO A 10 30.41 -32.25 36.63
CA PRO A 10 31.57 -31.46 37.00
C PRO A 10 31.54 -30.11 36.29
N ALA A 11 31.90 -29.08 37.04
CA ALA A 11 32.25 -27.75 36.54
C ALA A 11 33.40 -27.86 35.54
N GLY A 12 33.07 -27.80 34.25
CA GLY A 12 34.00 -27.68 33.14
C GLY A 12 34.07 -26.24 32.67
N LEU A 13 35.06 -25.52 33.18
CA LEU A 13 35.45 -24.17 32.79
C LEU A 13 36.07 -24.22 31.37
N VAL A 14 35.31 -23.85 30.34
CA VAL A 14 35.86 -23.62 28.99
C VAL A 14 35.95 -22.12 28.77
N ALA A 15 37.10 -21.57 29.18
CA ALA A 15 37.55 -20.26 28.78
C ALA A 15 38.06 -20.35 27.33
N SER A 16 37.27 -19.88 26.36
CA SER A 16 37.72 -19.64 24.98
C SER A 16 37.79 -18.14 24.69
N LEU A 17 39.00 -17.65 24.89
CA LEU A 17 39.69 -16.53 24.26
C LEU A 17 38.89 -15.73 23.20
N ALA A 18 38.50 -14.51 23.58
CA ALA A 18 38.24 -13.45 22.62
C ALA A 18 39.59 -12.94 22.06
N CYS A 19 39.91 -13.27 20.81
CA CYS A 19 40.99 -12.60 20.08
C CYS A 19 40.56 -11.18 19.72
N VAL A 20 40.85 -10.24 20.61
CA VAL A 20 40.82 -8.80 20.30
C VAL A 20 42.05 -8.51 19.43
N VAL A 21 41.84 -8.34 18.13
CA VAL A 21 42.88 -7.83 17.23
C VAL A 21 43.03 -6.34 17.50
N ALA A 22 44.06 -5.98 18.27
CA ALA A 22 44.48 -4.60 18.45
C ALA A 22 45.14 -4.11 17.15
N VAL A 23 44.38 -3.37 16.32
CA VAL A 23 44.95 -2.60 15.22
C VAL A 23 45.65 -1.39 15.82
N ALA A 24 46.99 -1.46 15.85
CA ALA A 24 47.85 -0.33 16.17
C ALA A 24 47.76 0.72 15.06
N GLN A 25 47.04 1.81 15.32
CA GLN A 25 47.03 2.97 14.43
C GLN A 25 48.35 3.74 14.57
N LYS A 26 49.14 3.73 13.51
CA LYS A 26 50.33 4.58 13.36
C LYS A 26 49.86 6.03 13.14
N PRO A 27 50.43 7.05 13.80
CA PRO A 27 50.02 8.42 13.59
C PRO A 27 50.43 8.86 12.16
N ASP A 28 49.46 9.01 11.26
CA ASP A 28 49.67 9.60 9.93
C ASP A 28 49.70 11.12 10.09
N THR A 29 50.90 11.68 10.02
CA THR A 29 51.14 13.12 9.89
C THR A 29 50.74 13.56 8.48
N ARG A 30 49.44 13.66 8.22
CA ARG A 30 48.93 14.27 7.00
C ARG A 30 48.63 15.75 7.25
N LYS A 31 49.42 16.61 6.60
CA LYS A 31 49.22 18.06 6.52
C LYS A 31 47.74 18.34 6.20
N THR A 32 47.14 19.20 7.01
CA THR A 32 45.83 19.80 6.75
C THR A 32 45.93 20.71 5.53
N GLU A 33 45.47 20.21 4.38
CA GLU A 33 45.04 21.03 3.25
C GLU A 33 43.55 21.36 3.45
N PRO A 34 43.11 22.58 3.09
CA PRO A 34 41.75 23.01 3.35
C PRO A 34 40.80 22.22 2.46
N VAL A 35 39.89 21.46 3.09
CA VAL A 35 38.78 20.80 2.40
C VAL A 35 37.91 21.90 1.79
N ALA A 36 37.94 21.99 0.47
CA ALA A 36 36.94 22.70 -0.29
C ALA A 36 35.59 22.03 -0.01
N GLU A 37 34.68 22.77 0.62
CA GLU A 37 33.32 22.33 0.88
C GLU A 37 32.63 22.01 -0.45
N THR A 38 32.32 20.73 -0.66
CA THR A 38 31.38 20.35 -1.71
C THR A 38 30.00 20.90 -1.33
N PRO A 39 29.31 21.64 -2.22
CA PRO A 39 27.97 22.10 -1.94
C PRO A 39 27.05 20.92 -1.67
N VAL A 40 26.48 20.84 -0.47
CA VAL A 40 25.42 19.91 -0.12
C VAL A 40 24.21 20.23 -1.01
N GLU A 41 24.02 19.43 -2.05
CA GLU A 41 22.83 19.51 -2.89
C GLU A 41 21.62 19.16 -2.01
N LYS A 42 20.74 20.15 -1.80
CA LYS A 42 19.50 19.98 -1.05
C LYS A 42 18.71 18.80 -1.64
N PRO A 43 18.16 17.87 -0.85
CA PRO A 43 17.35 16.79 -1.37
C PRO A 43 16.23 17.36 -2.24
N LYS A 44 16.24 17.03 -3.54
CA LYS A 44 15.12 17.33 -4.43
C LYS A 44 13.87 16.70 -3.82
N ALA A 45 12.88 17.53 -3.51
CA ALA A 45 11.58 17.07 -3.03
C ALA A 45 11.07 15.96 -3.95
N ALA A 46 10.80 14.78 -3.37
CA ALA A 46 10.26 13.65 -4.11
C ALA A 46 9.00 14.10 -4.86
N LYS A 47 8.90 13.77 -6.15
CA LYS A 47 7.70 14.09 -6.94
C LYS A 47 6.48 13.48 -6.22
N PRO A 48 5.34 14.20 -6.14
CA PRO A 48 4.14 13.67 -5.53
C PRO A 48 3.73 12.37 -6.25
N TYR A 49 3.41 11.34 -5.47
CA TYR A 49 2.92 10.05 -5.98
C TYR A 49 1.66 10.29 -6.83
N SER A 50 1.65 9.87 -8.09
CA SER A 50 0.47 10.00 -8.96
C SER A 50 -0.56 8.91 -8.61
N LEU A 51 -1.85 9.20 -8.83
CA LEU A 51 -2.92 8.20 -8.66
C LEU A 51 -2.67 6.94 -9.50
N GLU A 52 -2.13 7.09 -10.71
CA GLU A 52 -1.77 5.96 -11.58
C GLU A 52 -0.71 5.06 -10.92
N SER A 53 0.40 5.65 -10.44
CA SER A 53 1.45 4.90 -9.75
C SER A 53 0.95 4.25 -8.46
N PHE A 54 0.01 4.91 -7.78
CA PHE A 54 -0.65 4.38 -6.59
C PHE A 54 -1.54 3.17 -6.94
N MET A 55 -2.35 3.25 -8.01
CA MET A 55 -3.17 2.12 -8.46
C MET A 55 -2.33 0.97 -9.04
N ARG A 56 -1.12 1.24 -9.55
CA ARG A 56 -0.17 0.17 -9.90
C ARG A 56 0.25 -0.64 -8.67
N LYS A 57 0.55 0.02 -7.55
CA LYS A 57 0.86 -0.67 -6.29
C LYS A 57 -0.29 -1.55 -5.80
N LYS A 58 -1.55 -1.16 -6.05
CA LYS A 58 -2.72 -1.98 -5.72
C LYS A 58 -2.69 -3.31 -6.49
N LEU A 59 -2.25 -3.29 -7.75
CA LEU A 59 -2.07 -4.50 -8.55
C LEU A 59 -0.91 -5.35 -8.01
N ASP A 60 0.19 -4.72 -7.60
CA ASP A 60 1.33 -5.45 -7.01
C ASP A 60 0.91 -6.19 -5.73
N ALA A 61 0.19 -5.53 -4.82
CA ALA A 61 -0.34 -6.14 -3.60
C ALA A 61 -1.38 -7.25 -3.90
N SER A 62 -2.22 -7.05 -4.90
CA SER A 62 -3.16 -8.07 -5.39
C SER A 62 -2.44 -9.30 -5.96
N SER A 63 -1.31 -9.08 -6.64
CA SER A 63 -0.50 -10.16 -7.22
C SER A 63 0.16 -11.01 -6.14
N LYS A 64 0.58 -10.41 -5.02
CA LYS A 64 1.08 -11.15 -3.84
C LYS A 64 0.03 -12.10 -3.28
N ILE A 65 -1.23 -11.68 -3.22
CA ILE A 65 -2.32 -12.56 -2.75
C ILE A 65 -2.45 -13.77 -3.68
N LEU A 66 -2.54 -13.54 -5.00
CA LEU A 66 -2.65 -14.63 -5.95
C LEU A 66 -1.44 -15.57 -5.91
N GLU A 67 -0.24 -15.01 -5.82
CA GLU A 67 0.99 -15.78 -5.68
C GLU A 67 0.99 -16.63 -4.41
N GLY A 68 0.59 -16.04 -3.28
CA GLY A 68 0.52 -16.76 -2.00
C GLY A 68 -0.55 -17.85 -2.01
N LEU A 69 -1.68 -17.63 -2.66
CA LEU A 69 -2.71 -18.67 -2.84
C LEU A 69 -2.18 -19.85 -3.68
N CYS A 70 -1.45 -19.59 -4.76
CA CYS A 70 -0.88 -20.63 -5.61
C CYS A 70 0.23 -21.44 -4.92
N GLN A 71 0.89 -20.87 -3.92
CA GLN A 71 1.99 -21.50 -3.18
C GLN A 71 1.60 -21.98 -1.78
N GLU A 72 0.33 -21.82 -1.39
CA GLU A 72 -0.14 -22.03 -0.01
C GLU A 72 0.71 -21.25 1.03
N ASP A 73 1.17 -20.05 0.65
CA ASP A 73 1.94 -19.16 1.51
C ASP A 73 1.01 -18.13 2.19
N ALA A 74 0.59 -18.46 3.42
CA ALA A 74 -0.27 -17.59 4.22
C ALA A 74 0.39 -16.25 4.55
N ALA A 75 1.72 -16.19 4.69
CA ALA A 75 2.42 -14.95 5.01
C ALA A 75 2.40 -13.99 3.82
N LEU A 76 2.57 -14.52 2.60
CA LEU A 76 2.49 -13.73 1.37
C LEU A 76 1.06 -13.24 1.09
N VAL A 77 0.06 -14.10 1.32
CA VAL A 77 -1.36 -13.70 1.24
C VAL A 77 -1.66 -12.57 2.21
N LYS A 78 -1.25 -12.72 3.48
CA LYS A 78 -1.44 -11.70 4.51
C LYS A 78 -0.78 -10.38 4.13
N ALA A 79 0.48 -10.42 3.70
CA ALA A 79 1.22 -9.21 3.33
C ALA A 79 0.52 -8.44 2.19
N GLY A 80 0.01 -9.14 1.17
CA GLY A 80 -0.76 -8.51 0.10
C GLY A 80 -2.09 -7.93 0.60
N ALA A 81 -2.83 -8.68 1.42
CA ALA A 81 -4.11 -8.24 1.98
C ALA A 81 -4.00 -7.03 2.91
N GLU A 82 -2.99 -7.01 3.79
CA GLU A 82 -2.69 -5.88 4.67
C GLU A 82 -2.29 -4.64 3.88
N GLU A 83 -1.47 -4.81 2.83
CA GLU A 83 -1.10 -3.70 1.94
C GLU A 83 -2.32 -3.11 1.22
N LEU A 84 -3.21 -3.95 0.67
CA LEU A 84 -4.47 -3.50 0.08
C LEU A 84 -5.33 -2.73 1.09
N SER A 85 -5.47 -3.27 2.30
CA SER A 85 -6.25 -2.63 3.37
C SER A 85 -5.67 -1.27 3.76
N ALA A 86 -4.34 -1.19 3.94
CA ALA A 86 -3.65 0.05 4.27
C ALA A 86 -3.80 1.10 3.16
N MET A 87 -3.64 0.70 1.90
CA MET A 87 -3.83 1.58 0.75
C MET A 87 -5.24 2.17 0.68
N SER A 88 -6.27 1.42 1.05
CA SER A 88 -7.64 1.93 1.01
C SER A 88 -7.98 3.00 2.05
N ARG A 89 -7.05 3.31 2.96
CA ARG A 89 -7.23 4.25 4.07
C ARG A 89 -6.43 5.54 3.88
N VAL A 90 -5.56 5.60 2.88
CA VAL A 90 -4.77 6.81 2.60
C VAL A 90 -5.56 7.79 1.75
N GLU A 91 -5.26 9.08 1.89
CA GLU A 91 -6.06 10.15 1.27
C GLU A 91 -6.14 10.07 -0.26
N ILE A 92 -5.04 9.67 -0.93
CA ILE A 92 -5.01 9.50 -2.39
C ILE A 92 -6.00 8.42 -2.89
N TRP A 93 -6.47 7.54 -2.01
CA TRP A 93 -7.53 6.59 -2.35
C TRP A 93 -8.86 7.32 -2.59
N ASN A 94 -9.20 8.36 -1.82
CA ASN A 94 -10.50 9.03 -1.81
C ASN A 94 -10.74 9.91 -3.07
N VAL A 95 -10.85 9.27 -4.23
CA VAL A 95 -11.06 9.93 -5.53
C VAL A 95 -12.47 10.46 -5.73
N MET A 96 -13.42 10.00 -4.92
CA MET A 96 -14.81 10.47 -4.87
C MET A 96 -15.29 10.54 -3.42
N LEU A 97 -16.30 11.38 -3.15
CA LEU A 97 -16.80 11.67 -1.81
C LEU A 97 -18.26 11.25 -1.61
N ASP A 98 -18.83 10.51 -2.56
CA ASP A 98 -20.19 9.97 -2.46
C ASP A 98 -20.26 8.75 -1.52
N ALA A 99 -21.48 8.37 -1.14
CA ALA A 99 -21.71 7.28 -0.20
C ALA A 99 -21.42 5.91 -0.80
N GLU A 100 -21.70 5.71 -2.09
CA GLU A 100 -21.51 4.44 -2.78
C GLU A 100 -20.01 4.11 -2.93
N TYR A 101 -19.18 5.10 -3.26
CA TYR A 101 -17.74 4.97 -3.27
C TYR A 101 -17.15 4.56 -1.90
N ARG A 102 -17.66 5.16 -0.81
CA ARG A 102 -17.28 4.78 0.55
C ARG A 102 -17.66 3.34 0.87
N GLN A 103 -18.85 2.92 0.46
CA GLN A 103 -19.34 1.56 0.68
C GLN A 103 -18.47 0.53 -0.04
N HIS A 104 -18.17 0.74 -1.33
CA HIS A 104 -17.24 -0.11 -2.07
C HIS A 104 -15.86 -0.19 -1.41
N SER A 105 -15.37 0.92 -0.86
CA SER A 105 -14.07 0.95 -0.16
C SER A 105 -14.10 0.16 1.16
N ILE A 106 -15.23 0.15 1.88
CA ILE A 106 -15.42 -0.67 3.08
C ILE A 106 -15.44 -2.15 2.71
N GLU A 107 -16.27 -2.52 1.74
CA GLU A 107 -16.40 -3.91 1.28
C GLU A 107 -15.06 -4.48 0.78
N PHE A 108 -14.30 -3.69 0.04
CA PHE A 108 -12.95 -4.05 -0.41
C PHE A 108 -12.02 -4.39 0.76
N ARG A 109 -12.00 -3.56 1.82
CA ARG A 109 -11.18 -3.82 3.02
C ARG A 109 -11.61 -5.08 3.76
N ASP A 110 -12.91 -5.23 3.94
CA ASP A 110 -13.47 -6.37 4.68
C ASP A 110 -13.17 -7.67 3.92
N ASN A 111 -13.31 -7.67 2.60
CA ASN A 111 -12.95 -8.82 1.77
C ASN A 111 -11.45 -9.11 1.81
N ALA A 112 -10.59 -8.09 1.75
CA ALA A 112 -9.14 -8.27 1.88
C ALA A 112 -8.77 -8.92 3.22
N ALA A 113 -9.36 -8.45 4.33
CA ALA A 113 -9.14 -9.03 5.65
C ALA A 113 -9.58 -10.51 5.71
N ARG A 114 -10.75 -10.85 5.15
CA ARG A 114 -11.27 -12.23 5.12
C ARG A 114 -10.40 -13.21 4.33
N VAL A 115 -9.70 -12.74 3.28
CA VAL A 115 -8.72 -13.56 2.55
C VAL A 115 -7.54 -13.92 3.46
N ALA A 116 -6.98 -12.92 4.15
CA ALA A 116 -5.89 -13.14 5.10
C ALA A 116 -6.30 -14.10 6.24
N GLU A 117 -7.46 -13.86 6.87
CA GLU A 117 -7.98 -14.71 7.94
C GLU A 117 -8.14 -16.18 7.50
N ALA A 118 -8.64 -16.42 6.29
CA ALA A 118 -8.81 -17.77 5.75
C ALA A 118 -7.46 -18.45 5.48
N ALA A 119 -6.49 -17.73 4.91
CA ALA A 119 -5.16 -18.25 4.64
C ALA A 119 -4.37 -18.52 5.94
N GLU A 120 -4.42 -17.62 6.93
CA GLU A 120 -3.81 -17.82 8.25
C GLU A 120 -4.38 -19.04 8.99
N ALA A 121 -5.66 -19.36 8.76
CA ALA A 121 -6.30 -20.55 9.29
C ALA A 121 -5.97 -21.84 8.49
N GLY A 122 -5.09 -21.76 7.48
CA GLY A 122 -4.74 -22.89 6.61
C GLY A 122 -5.87 -23.32 5.65
N GLN A 123 -6.91 -22.50 5.48
CA GLN A 123 -8.08 -22.80 4.65
C GLN A 123 -7.92 -22.17 3.27
N PHE A 124 -6.97 -22.64 2.46
CA PHE A 124 -6.63 -22.03 1.17
C PHE A 124 -7.76 -22.08 0.14
N ASP A 125 -8.57 -23.13 0.10
CA ASP A 125 -9.77 -23.18 -0.76
C ASP A 125 -10.76 -22.06 -0.41
N LYS A 126 -10.95 -21.83 0.90
CA LYS A 126 -11.78 -20.73 1.39
C LYS A 126 -11.13 -19.37 1.08
N ALA A 127 -9.82 -19.25 1.21
CA ALA A 127 -9.08 -18.04 0.88
C ALA A 127 -9.18 -17.72 -0.62
N ALA A 128 -9.13 -18.73 -1.49
CA ALA A 128 -9.34 -18.59 -2.93
C ALA A 128 -10.75 -18.11 -3.27
N LEU A 129 -11.78 -18.64 -2.58
CA LEU A 129 -13.14 -18.13 -2.73
C LEU A 129 -13.27 -16.68 -2.24
N ARG A 130 -12.63 -16.33 -1.12
CA ARG A 130 -12.59 -14.93 -0.65
C ARG A 130 -11.82 -14.00 -1.58
N TRP A 131 -10.82 -14.51 -2.29
CA TRP A 131 -10.08 -13.73 -3.28
C TRP A 131 -10.95 -13.33 -4.47
N PHE A 132 -11.93 -14.16 -4.82
CA PHE A 132 -12.97 -13.78 -5.77
C PHE A 132 -13.78 -12.57 -5.27
N ASP A 133 -14.19 -12.55 -3.99
CA ASP A 133 -14.89 -11.40 -3.38
C ASP A 133 -14.06 -10.10 -3.47
N VAL A 134 -12.74 -10.18 -3.23
CA VAL A 134 -11.82 -9.04 -3.41
C VAL A 134 -11.77 -8.61 -4.87
N THR A 135 -11.68 -9.56 -5.81
CA THR A 135 -11.66 -9.26 -7.24
C THR A 135 -12.94 -8.56 -7.69
N MET A 136 -14.12 -9.01 -7.24
CA MET A 136 -15.39 -8.36 -7.56
C MET A 136 -15.45 -6.94 -7.01
N SER A 137 -15.06 -6.71 -5.75
CA SER A 137 -15.03 -5.35 -5.19
C SER A 137 -14.11 -4.38 -5.95
N CYS A 138 -13.05 -4.89 -6.60
CA CYS A 138 -12.20 -4.09 -7.48
C CYS A 138 -12.95 -3.65 -8.75
N LEU A 139 -13.73 -4.56 -9.34
CA LEU A 139 -14.50 -4.30 -10.55
C LEU A 139 -15.67 -3.35 -10.26
N ASP A 140 -16.40 -3.59 -9.18
CA ASP A 140 -17.57 -2.79 -8.79
C ASP A 140 -17.18 -1.33 -8.52
N CYS A 141 -16.13 -1.11 -7.72
CA CYS A 141 -15.61 0.23 -7.45
C CYS A 141 -15.16 0.93 -8.74
N HIS A 142 -14.48 0.21 -9.63
CA HIS A 142 -14.03 0.78 -10.91
C HIS A 142 -15.19 1.08 -11.87
N ASP A 143 -16.23 0.26 -11.88
CA ASP A 143 -17.43 0.50 -12.66
C ASP A 143 -18.14 1.78 -12.19
N HIS A 144 -18.34 1.92 -10.88
CA HIS A 144 -18.89 3.14 -10.26
C HIS A 144 -18.09 4.38 -10.65
N VAL A 145 -16.77 4.38 -10.42
CA VAL A 145 -15.90 5.52 -10.74
C VAL A 145 -15.94 5.89 -12.22
N ARG A 146 -16.04 4.91 -13.12
CA ARG A 146 -16.13 5.18 -14.57
C ARG A 146 -17.48 5.81 -14.93
N LYS A 147 -18.58 5.31 -14.37
CA LYS A 147 -19.93 5.83 -14.60
C LYS A 147 -20.05 7.28 -14.12
N GLU A 148 -19.61 7.57 -12.90
CA GLU A 148 -19.63 8.93 -12.33
C GLU A 148 -18.79 9.91 -13.16
N ARG A 149 -17.61 9.49 -13.63
CA ARG A 149 -16.79 10.32 -14.51
C ARG A 149 -17.43 10.58 -15.87
N ALA A 150 -18.13 9.60 -16.43
CA ALA A 150 -18.85 9.76 -17.68
C ALA A 150 -20.04 10.72 -17.53
N ALA A 151 -20.83 10.56 -16.47
CA ALA A 151 -21.98 11.43 -16.16
C ALA A 151 -21.56 12.90 -16.03
N ARG A 152 -20.53 13.18 -15.22
CA ARG A 152 -19.99 14.55 -15.04
C ARG A 152 -19.47 15.17 -16.33
N LYS A 153 -18.95 14.37 -17.26
CA LYS A 153 -18.48 14.86 -18.56
C LYS A 153 -19.66 15.27 -19.45
N THR A 154 -20.75 14.49 -19.44
CA THR A 154 -21.97 14.81 -20.19
C THR A 154 -22.60 16.10 -19.69
N GLU A 155 -22.80 16.23 -18.38
CA GLU A 155 -23.34 17.45 -17.74
C GLU A 155 -22.52 18.70 -18.07
N ALA A 156 -21.18 18.59 -18.07
CA ALA A 156 -20.30 19.71 -18.41
C ALA A 156 -20.30 20.08 -19.90
N SER A 157 -20.90 19.26 -20.77
CA SER A 157 -20.93 19.44 -22.22
C SER A 157 -22.27 19.93 -22.77
N GLU A 158 -23.34 19.93 -21.97
CA GLU A 158 -24.62 20.52 -22.36
C GLU A 158 -24.56 22.06 -22.23
N PRO A 159 -24.76 22.82 -23.33
CA PRO A 159 -24.81 24.27 -23.25
C PRO A 159 -26.03 24.71 -22.43
N ASP A 160 -25.84 25.73 -21.60
CA ASP A 160 -26.86 26.27 -20.69
C ASP A 160 -28.09 26.74 -21.48
N ALA A 161 -29.16 25.94 -21.46
CA ALA A 161 -30.42 26.20 -22.16
C ALA A 161 -31.12 27.49 -21.70
N ASN A 162 -30.58 28.19 -20.70
CA ASN A 162 -31.09 29.46 -20.19
C ASN A 162 -30.44 30.70 -20.84
N GLU A 163 -29.37 30.55 -21.62
CA GLU A 163 -28.70 31.72 -22.24
C GLU A 163 -29.39 32.17 -23.56
N GLU A 164 -30.05 31.25 -24.26
CA GLU A 164 -30.76 31.50 -25.53
C GLU A 164 -32.05 32.33 -25.35
N LYS A 165 -32.67 32.29 -24.17
CA LYS A 165 -33.90 33.06 -23.91
C LYS A 165 -33.64 34.54 -23.63
N SER A 166 -32.43 34.93 -23.21
CA SER A 166 -32.11 36.33 -22.89
C SER A 166 -31.84 37.21 -24.13
N GLN A 167 -31.54 36.59 -25.28
CA GLN A 167 -31.20 37.31 -26.51
C GLN A 167 -32.40 37.55 -27.43
N SER A 168 -33.50 36.79 -27.28
CA SER A 168 -34.73 36.98 -28.08
C SER A 168 -35.67 38.06 -27.53
N GLU A 169 -35.48 38.54 -26.29
CA GLU A 169 -36.31 39.59 -25.68
C GLU A 169 -35.79 41.03 -25.91
N LYS A 170 -34.58 41.19 -26.44
CA LYS A 170 -33.96 42.52 -26.71
C LYS A 170 -34.14 43.06 -28.13
N SER A 171 -34.79 42.32 -29.03
CA SER A 171 -34.92 42.69 -30.44
C SER A 171 -36.34 43.13 -30.85
N LYS A 172 -37.09 43.78 -29.95
CA LYS A 172 -38.36 44.42 -30.31
C LYS A 172 -38.12 45.93 -30.49
N PRO A 173 -38.09 46.46 -31.72
CA PRO A 173 -37.95 47.89 -31.94
C PRO A 173 -39.25 48.61 -31.57
N ASP A 174 -39.14 49.62 -30.71
CA ASP A 174 -40.18 50.61 -30.50
C ASP A 174 -40.27 51.52 -31.74
N LYS A 175 -41.45 51.49 -32.36
CA LYS A 175 -42.07 52.44 -33.30
C LYS A 175 -41.22 53.17 -34.34
#